data_AF-A0A0L6UKM9-F1
#
_entry.id   AF-A0A0L6UKM9-F1
#
_cell.length_a   1.000
_cell.length_b   1.000
_cell.length_c   1.000
_cell.angle_alpha   90.00
_cell.angle_beta   90.00
_cell.angle_gamma   90.00
#
_symmetry.space_group_name_H-M   'P 1'
#
loop_
_entity.id
_entity.type
_entity.pdbx_description
1 polymer ?
#
loop_
_entity_poly.entity_id
_entity_poly.type
_entity_poly.pdbx_seq_one_letter_code
_entity_poly.pdbx_strand_id
1 'polypeptide(L)'
;MVPPPQKSWLNPTCSVSRPTAELVPTRASCSTSAHLAACTAQKKPARLVEELVPALYHQYLRMFQKSASQGLPPLHWYDFRVELMPEAVLQASRFILLSPVENVVLDTAWHVLTWNLAWCWCIKFSNGGEC
;
A
#
# COMPACT_ATOMS: atom_id res chain seq x y z
N MET A 1 55.48 10.21 -20.36
CA MET A 1 54.41 9.41 -21.01
C MET A 1 54.15 8.23 -20.08
N VAL A 2 53.08 8.29 -19.29
CA VAL A 2 52.76 7.31 -18.23
C VAL A 2 51.52 6.53 -18.68
N PRO A 3 51.51 5.18 -18.69
CA PRO A 3 50.35 4.42 -19.13
C PRO A 3 49.25 4.44 -18.05
N PRO A 4 47.97 4.42 -18.44
CA PRO A 4 46.86 4.38 -17.48
C PRO A 4 46.73 3.00 -16.83
N PRO A 5 46.26 2.92 -15.56
CA PRO A 5 46.07 1.65 -14.88
C PRO A 5 44.90 0.86 -15.48
N GLN A 6 45.18 -0.36 -15.95
CA GLN A 6 44.17 -1.31 -16.39
C GLN A 6 43.41 -1.85 -15.17
N LYS A 7 42.10 -1.54 -15.09
CA LYS A 7 41.19 -2.16 -14.13
C LYS A 7 40.61 -3.42 -14.78
N SER A 8 41.20 -4.57 -14.47
CA SER A 8 40.63 -5.87 -14.83
C SER A 8 39.41 -6.14 -13.94
N TRP A 9 38.22 -5.98 -14.51
CA TRP A 9 37.01 -6.59 -13.94
C TRP A 9 37.05 -8.08 -14.26
N LEU A 10 37.68 -8.85 -13.37
CA LEU A 10 37.48 -10.29 -13.38
C LEU A 10 36.12 -10.58 -12.75
N ASN A 11 35.16 -10.95 -13.61
CA ASN A 11 33.87 -11.49 -13.22
C ASN A 11 34.08 -12.71 -12.31
N PRO A 12 33.45 -12.80 -11.13
CA PRO A 12 33.23 -14.08 -10.51
C PRO A 12 32.10 -14.77 -11.28
N THR A 13 32.46 -15.66 -12.19
CA THR A 13 31.56 -16.73 -12.62
C THR A 13 31.25 -17.56 -11.38
N CYS A 14 30.10 -17.29 -10.74
CA CYS A 14 29.53 -18.23 -9.78
C CYS A 14 29.11 -19.47 -10.56
N SER A 15 29.97 -20.48 -10.55
CA SER A 15 29.64 -21.85 -10.89
C SER A 15 28.44 -22.28 -10.05
N VAL A 16 27.39 -22.74 -10.75
CA VAL A 16 26.30 -23.47 -10.15
C VAL A 16 26.88 -24.77 -9.60
N SER A 17 27.10 -24.82 -8.29
CA SER A 17 27.17 -26.06 -7.54
C SER A 17 26.01 -26.03 -6.55
N ARG A 18 25.12 -27.01 -6.68
CA ARG A 18 24.05 -27.32 -5.74
C ARG A 18 24.61 -28.34 -4.73
N PRO A 19 24.74 -27.98 -3.45
CA PRO A 19 24.67 -28.95 -2.38
C PRO A 19 23.35 -28.78 -1.64
N THR A 20 22.59 -29.87 -1.55
CA THR A 20 21.50 -30.05 -0.60
C THR A 20 22.05 -29.80 0.80
N ALA A 21 21.66 -28.69 1.42
CA ALA A 21 21.97 -28.35 2.80
C ALA A 21 20.71 -27.75 3.42
N GLU A 22 20.42 -28.17 4.65
CA GLU A 22 19.34 -27.69 5.50
C GLU A 22 19.09 -26.18 5.32
N LEU A 23 17.82 -25.80 5.22
CA LEU A 23 17.39 -24.41 5.32
C LEU A 23 17.60 -23.94 6.77
N VAL A 24 18.84 -23.70 7.16
CA VAL A 24 19.16 -22.81 8.28
C VAL A 24 18.61 -21.45 7.87
N PRO A 25 17.68 -20.84 8.62
CA PRO A 25 17.23 -19.49 8.33
C PRO A 25 18.47 -18.60 8.36
N THR A 26 18.91 -18.16 7.19
CA THR A 26 19.98 -17.17 7.13
C THR A 26 19.39 -15.96 7.80
N ARG A 27 19.83 -15.66 9.03
CA ARG A 27 19.43 -14.46 9.74
C ARG A 27 19.81 -13.31 8.83
N ALA A 28 18.82 -12.73 8.16
CA ALA A 28 19.00 -11.52 7.39
C ALA A 28 19.56 -10.49 8.37
N SER A 29 20.84 -10.16 8.22
CA SER A 29 21.44 -9.02 8.89
C SER A 29 20.63 -7.82 8.45
N CYS A 30 19.85 -7.25 9.37
CA CYS A 30 19.17 -6.00 9.11
C CYS A 30 20.25 -4.99 8.73
N SER A 31 20.12 -4.38 7.54
CA SER A 31 21.00 -3.28 7.19
C SER A 31 20.93 -2.21 8.28
N THR A 32 22.01 -1.45 8.47
CA THR A 32 22.04 -0.35 9.43
C THR A 32 20.84 0.59 9.21
N SER A 33 20.44 0.81 7.96
CA SER A 33 19.25 1.55 7.57
C SER A 33 17.94 0.90 8.04
N ALA A 34 17.76 -0.41 7.88
CA ALA A 34 16.58 -1.13 8.36
C ALA A 34 16.50 -1.12 9.90
N HIS A 35 17.64 -1.27 10.58
CA HIS A 35 17.71 -1.18 12.03
C HIS A 35 17.38 0.23 12.54
N LEU A 36 17.93 1.27 11.90
CA LEU A 36 17.61 2.67 12.23
C LEU A 36 16.14 3.00 11.96
N ALA A 37 15.55 2.50 10.86
CA ALA A 37 14.12 2.67 10.58
C ALA A 37 13.24 1.99 11.65
N ALA A 38 13.58 0.76 12.05
CA ALA A 38 12.87 0.04 13.10
C ALA A 38 13.00 0.72 14.47
N CYS A 39 14.19 1.20 14.83
CA CYS A 39 14.43 1.91 16.09
C CYS A 39 13.76 3.29 16.15
N THR A 40 13.64 3.98 15.01
CA THR A 40 12.96 5.29 14.93
C THR A 40 11.44 5.15 14.88
N ALA A 41 10.91 4.04 14.35
CA ALA A 41 9.48 3.72 14.40
C ALA A 41 8.96 3.59 15.84
N GLN A 42 9.79 3.14 16.78
CA GLN A 42 9.40 2.99 18.19
C GLN A 42 9.46 4.30 19.01
N LYS A 43 10.03 5.38 18.47
CA LYS A 43 10.42 6.57 19.28
C LYS A 43 9.73 7.88 18.92
N LYS A 44 8.84 7.93 17.93
CA LYS A 44 8.07 9.16 17.70
C LYS A 44 6.85 9.17 18.63
N PRO A 45 6.80 10.06 19.65
CA PRO A 45 5.49 10.43 20.19
C PRO A 45 4.64 10.92 19.02
N ALA A 46 3.35 10.59 19.05
CA ALA A 46 2.42 11.09 18.05
C ALA A 46 2.45 12.63 18.12
N ARG A 47 3.22 13.25 17.21
CA ARG A 47 3.23 14.70 17.07
C ARG A 47 1.81 15.12 16.73
N LEU A 48 1.35 16.18 17.38
CA LEU A 48 0.04 16.75 17.08
C LEU A 48 0.01 17.18 15.61
N VAL A 49 -1.14 17.04 14.97
CA VAL A 49 -1.29 17.34 13.54
C VAL A 49 -0.96 18.81 13.26
N GLU A 50 -1.27 19.68 14.22
CA GLU A 50 -0.95 21.11 14.27
C GLU A 50 0.55 21.40 14.15
N GLU A 51 1.41 20.52 14.67
CA GLU A 51 2.87 20.64 14.64
C GLU A 51 3.45 20.19 13.28
N LEU A 52 2.71 19.32 12.58
CA LEU A 52 3.12 18.78 11.28
C LEU A 52 2.61 19.63 10.10
N VAL A 53 1.50 20.34 10.30
CA VAL A 53 0.80 21.09 9.24
C VAL A 53 1.14 22.58 9.36
N PRO A 54 1.55 23.24 8.26
CA PRO A 54 1.80 24.69 8.27
C PRO A 54 0.58 25.49 8.72
N ALA A 55 0.79 26.62 9.40
CA ALA A 55 -0.26 27.44 10.00
C ALA A 55 -1.36 27.89 9.02
N LEU A 56 -1.00 28.14 7.76
CA LEU A 56 -1.94 28.49 6.69
C LEU A 56 -3.04 27.43 6.47
N TYR A 57 -2.78 26.18 6.84
CA TYR A 57 -3.70 25.06 6.68
C TYR A 57 -4.34 24.61 7.98
N HIS A 58 -4.18 25.37 9.08
CA HIS A 58 -4.76 25.00 10.37
C HIS A 58 -6.30 24.94 10.33
N GLN A 59 -6.94 25.71 9.43
CA GLN A 59 -8.38 25.60 9.17
C GLN A 59 -8.80 24.24 8.56
N TYR A 60 -7.85 23.46 8.03
CA TYR A 60 -8.09 22.15 7.40
C TYR A 60 -7.43 20.99 8.16
N LEU A 61 -7.04 21.16 9.43
CA LEU A 61 -6.38 20.10 10.22
C LEU A 61 -7.13 18.78 10.20
N ARG A 62 -8.47 18.84 10.15
CA ARG A 62 -9.33 17.67 10.02
C ARG A 62 -8.94 16.81 8.82
N MET A 63 -8.59 17.37 7.66
CA MET A 63 -8.20 16.60 6.46
C MET A 63 -6.86 15.86 6.63
N PHE A 64 -5.99 16.33 7.51
CA PHE A 64 -4.70 15.71 7.80
C PHE A 64 -4.77 14.65 8.90
N GLN A 65 -5.91 14.53 9.59
CA GLN A 65 -6.16 13.44 10.52
C GLN A 65 -6.39 12.15 9.75
N LYS A 66 -5.69 11.08 10.17
CA LYS A 66 -5.79 9.75 9.54
C LYS A 66 -7.23 9.23 9.45
N SER A 67 -8.05 9.49 10.46
CA SER A 67 -9.46 9.09 10.49
C SER A 67 -10.29 9.78 9.41
N ALA A 68 -10.03 11.05 9.11
CA ALA A 68 -10.77 11.80 8.12
C ALA A 68 -10.27 11.55 6.70
N SER A 69 -8.95 11.32 6.52
CA SER A 69 -8.37 11.02 5.20
C SER A 69 -8.65 9.60 4.70
N GLN A 70 -9.02 8.69 5.61
CA GLN A 70 -9.43 7.33 5.26
C GLN A 70 -10.92 7.22 4.92
N GLY A 71 -11.73 8.24 5.23
CA GLY A 71 -13.15 8.24 4.87
C GLY A 71 -13.37 8.55 3.39
N LEU A 72 -14.42 7.96 2.81
CA LEU A 72 -14.90 8.44 1.51
C LEU A 72 -15.32 9.90 1.65
N PRO A 73 -14.99 10.77 0.66
CA PRO A 73 -15.46 12.13 0.65
C PRO A 73 -17.00 12.15 0.71
N PRO A 74 -17.60 13.21 1.25
CA PRO A 74 -19.04 13.41 1.16
C PRO A 74 -19.52 13.28 -0.29
N LEU A 75 -20.72 12.73 -0.48
CA LEU A 75 -21.32 12.60 -1.81
C LEU A 75 -21.42 14.00 -2.44
N HIS A 76 -20.79 14.18 -3.59
CA HIS A 76 -20.72 15.44 -4.31
C HIS A 76 -21.64 15.43 -5.53
N TRP A 77 -21.92 16.63 -6.04
CA TRP A 77 -22.75 16.84 -7.24
C TRP A 77 -22.15 16.21 -8.51
N TYR A 78 -20.87 15.83 -8.48
CA TYR A 78 -20.16 15.16 -9.56
C TYR A 78 -20.11 13.64 -9.40
N ASP A 79 -20.74 13.06 -8.37
CA ASP A 79 -20.88 11.61 -8.28
C ASP A 79 -21.82 11.15 -9.38
N PHE A 80 -21.23 10.53 -10.40
CA PHE A 80 -21.96 10.15 -11.61
C PHE A 80 -22.88 8.98 -11.31
N ARG A 81 -24.15 9.15 -11.67
CA ARG A 81 -25.12 8.06 -11.74
C ARG A 81 -25.11 7.54 -13.17
N VAL A 82 -24.96 6.23 -13.32
CA VAL A 82 -25.17 5.58 -14.61
C VAL A 82 -26.64 5.19 -14.68
N GLU A 83 -27.44 6.03 -15.32
CA GLU A 83 -28.85 5.72 -15.59
C GLU A 83 -28.93 4.70 -16.72
N LEU A 84 -29.58 3.56 -16.44
CA LEU A 84 -29.88 2.56 -17.46
C LEU A 84 -31.16 2.96 -18.18
N MET A 85 -31.21 2.75 -19.50
CA MET A 85 -32.46 2.90 -20.23
C MET A 85 -33.51 1.93 -19.67
N PRO A 86 -34.81 2.28 -19.63
CA PRO A 86 -35.85 1.45 -19.00
C PRO A 86 -35.94 0.02 -19.55
N GLU A 87 -35.58 -0.16 -20.82
CA GLU A 87 -35.57 -1.45 -21.53
C GLU A 87 -34.16 -2.04 -21.69
N ALA A 88 -33.14 -1.43 -21.07
CA ALA A 88 -31.77 -1.93 -21.17
C ALA A 88 -31.60 -3.19 -20.31
N VAL A 89 -31.27 -4.29 -20.97
CA VAL A 89 -30.81 -5.50 -20.28
C VAL A 89 -29.32 -5.37 -20.01
N LEU A 90 -28.94 -5.40 -18.73
CA LEU A 90 -27.53 -5.46 -18.33
C LEU A 90 -26.91 -6.73 -18.94
N GLN A 91 -25.97 -6.51 -19.86
CA GLN A 91 -25.20 -7.59 -20.45
C GLN A 91 -24.29 -8.19 -19.39
N ALA A 92 -24.60 -9.41 -18.95
CA ALA A 92 -23.66 -10.23 -18.20
C ALA A 92 -22.54 -10.64 -19.16
N SER A 93 -21.41 -9.95 -19.10
CA SER A 93 -20.23 -10.31 -19.89
C SER A 93 -19.70 -11.68 -19.44
N ARG A 94 -19.16 -12.44 -20.39
CA ARG A 94 -18.43 -13.67 -20.07
C ARG A 94 -17.16 -13.31 -19.32
N PHE A 95 -16.91 -13.95 -18.18
CA PHE A 95 -15.67 -13.80 -17.44
C PHE A 95 -14.51 -14.41 -18.22
N ILE A 96 -13.41 -13.68 -18.33
CA ILE A 96 -12.15 -14.23 -18.85
C ILE A 96 -11.63 -15.19 -17.78
N LEU A 97 -11.37 -16.44 -18.18
CA LEU A 97 -10.73 -17.40 -17.29
C LEU A 97 -9.29 -16.94 -17.03
N LEU A 98 -8.99 -16.66 -15.77
CA LEU A 98 -7.67 -16.25 -15.33
C LEU A 98 -6.84 -17.48 -14.98
N SER A 99 -5.53 -17.38 -15.17
CA SER A 99 -4.59 -18.37 -14.65
C SER A 99 -4.54 -18.31 -13.12
N PRO A 100 -4.10 -19.40 -12.44
CA PRO A 100 -4.00 -19.41 -10.98
C PRO A 100 -3.11 -18.29 -10.41
N VAL A 101 -2.05 -17.91 -11.12
CA VAL A 101 -1.14 -16.83 -10.70
C VAL A 101 -1.83 -15.47 -10.78
N GLU A 102 -2.57 -15.19 -11.84
CA GLU A 102 -3.33 -13.95 -12.00
C GLU A 102 -4.43 -13.83 -10.94
N ASN A 103 -5.07 -14.96 -10.61
CA ASN A 103 -6.13 -14.99 -9.60
C ASN A 103 -5.60 -14.66 -8.19
N VAL A 104 -4.42 -15.16 -7.81
CA VAL A 104 -3.78 -14.82 -6.53
C VAL A 104 -3.50 -13.32 -6.41
N VAL A 105 -3.08 -12.69 -7.51
CA VAL A 105 -2.82 -11.23 -7.54
C VAL A 105 -4.12 -10.46 -7.39
N LEU A 106 -5.19 -10.87 -8.07
CA LEU A 106 -6.50 -10.23 -7.94
C LEU A 106 -7.14 -10.45 -6.57
N ASP A 107 -7.05 -11.66 -6.01
CA ASP A 107 -7.56 -11.95 -4.68
C ASP A 107 -6.88 -11.09 -3.62
N THR A 108 -5.57 -10.86 -3.75
CA THR A 108 -4.83 -9.98 -2.85
C THR A 108 -5.34 -8.53 -2.96
N ALA A 109 -5.51 -8.03 -4.19
CA ALA A 109 -6.03 -6.70 -4.44
C ALA A 109 -7.48 -6.54 -3.94
N TRP A 110 -8.33 -7.55 -4.18
CA TRP A 110 -9.72 -7.59 -3.73
C TRP A 110 -9.81 -7.62 -2.21
N HIS A 111 -8.97 -8.40 -1.54
CA HIS A 111 -8.92 -8.44 -0.09
C HIS A 111 -8.56 -7.08 0.51
N VAL A 112 -7.59 -6.36 -0.07
CA VAL A 112 -7.21 -5.02 0.37
C VAL A 112 -8.38 -4.04 0.18
N LEU A 113 -9.05 -4.07 -0.97
CA LEU A 113 -10.18 -3.18 -1.24
C LEU A 113 -11.38 -3.48 -0.32
N THR A 114 -11.70 -4.76 -0.15
CA THR A 114 -12.81 -5.21 0.69
C THR A 114 -12.57 -4.87 2.15
N TRP A 115 -11.34 -5.06 2.65
CA TRP A 115 -10.97 -4.64 4.00
C TRP A 115 -11.03 -3.13 4.19
N ASN A 116 -10.54 -2.35 3.23
CA ASN A 116 -10.63 -0.89 3.32
C ASN A 116 -12.09 -0.42 3.31
N LEU A 117 -12.94 -0.98 2.45
CA LEU A 117 -14.35 -0.63 2.38
C LEU A 117 -15.12 -1.09 3.63
N ALA A 118 -14.92 -2.31 4.11
CA ALA A 118 -15.56 -2.85 5.30
C ALA A 118 -15.10 -2.08 6.56
N TRP A 119 -13.82 -1.73 6.65
CA TRP A 119 -13.31 -0.93 7.75
C TRP A 119 -13.85 0.51 7.72
N CYS A 120 -13.91 1.13 6.54
CA CYS A 120 -14.56 2.44 6.34
C CYS A 120 -16.04 2.42 6.72
N TRP A 121 -16.77 1.35 6.35
CA TRP A 121 -18.16 1.18 6.76
C TRP A 121 -18.25 1.06 8.29
N CYS A 122 -17.46 0.19 8.91
CA CYS A 122 -17.47 -0.03 10.35
C CYS A 122 -17.18 1.25 11.14
N ILE A 123 -16.23 2.08 10.68
CA ILE A 123 -15.93 3.40 11.28
C ILE A 123 -17.11 4.37 11.13
N LYS A 124 -17.81 4.38 9.99
CA LYS A 124 -18.98 5.25 9.79
C LYS A 124 -20.18 4.83 10.65
N PHE A 125 -20.41 3.54 10.82
CA PHE A 125 -21.58 3.04 11.56
C PHE A 125 -21.39 3.09 13.08
N SER A 126 -20.15 2.91 13.59
CA SER A 126 -19.87 3.07 15.02
C SER A 126 -19.93 4.52 15.53
N ASN A 127 -19.85 5.53 14.65
CA ASN A 127 -19.94 6.95 15.02
C ASN A 127 -21.32 7.58 14.74
N GLY A 128 -22.28 6.81 14.23
CA GLY A 128 -23.61 7.28 13.80
C GLY A 128 -24.75 6.92 14.74
N GLY A 129 -24.47 6.67 16.02
CA GLY A 129 -25.47 6.40 17.05
C GLY A 129 -25.80 7.64 17.87
N GLU A 130 -26.40 8.66 17.24
CA GLU A 130 -27.19 9.73 17.89
C GLU A 130 -27.80 10.64 16.81
N CYS A 131 -29.08 10.40 16.51
CA CYS A 131 -30.06 11.38 16.03
C CYS A 131 -31.34 11.15 16.83
#